data_AF-A0A6P1AIC3-F1
#
_entry.id   AF-A0A6P1AIC3-F1
#
_cell.length_a   1.000
_cell.length_b   1.000
_cell.length_c   1.000
_cell.angle_alpha   90.00
_cell.angle_beta   90.00
_cell.angle_gamma   90.00
#
_symmetry.space_group_name_H-M   'P 1'
#
loop_
_entity.id
_entity.type
_entity.pdbx_description
1 polymer ?
#
loop_
_entity_poly.entity_id
_entity_poly.type
_entity_poly.pdbx_seq_one_letter_code
_entity_poly.pdbx_strand_id
1 'polypeptide(L)'
;MSNTQSWSEIKKYLKVGTKLTGVVTKHWPFGVFVLLPGIEFIGLVQITDFKDEGVMKPSEYPAVGASIDAVVLGFKETGQQIWLGMKPSQLNQSRNLEK
;
A
#
# COMPACT_ATOMS: atom_id res chain seq x y z
N MET A 1 16.79 22.01 4.78
CA MET A 1 17.25 20.74 4.19
C MET A 1 16.03 20.06 3.59
N SER A 2 15.83 20.15 2.28
CA SER A 2 14.71 19.47 1.62
C SER A 2 15.12 18.02 1.42
N ASN A 3 14.68 17.15 2.32
CA ASN A 3 15.02 15.73 2.32
C ASN A 3 14.13 15.01 1.30
N THR A 4 14.27 15.37 0.02
CA THR A 4 13.40 14.85 -1.05
C THR A 4 13.95 13.51 -1.54
N GLN A 5 13.32 12.41 -1.13
CA GLN A 5 13.61 11.08 -1.64
C GLN A 5 13.20 10.99 -3.11
N SER A 6 14.16 10.62 -3.96
CA SER A 6 13.89 10.39 -5.38
C SER A 6 13.14 9.06 -5.58
N TRP A 7 12.28 8.99 -6.60
CA TRP A 7 11.54 7.77 -6.95
C TRP A 7 12.44 6.54 -7.14
N SER A 8 13.61 6.72 -7.75
CA SER A 8 14.59 5.64 -7.92
C SER A 8 15.16 5.13 -6.60
N GLU A 9 15.29 5.98 -5.58
CA GLU A 9 15.79 5.58 -4.26
C GLU A 9 14.72 4.78 -3.50
N ILE A 10 13.46 5.20 -3.59
CA ILE A 10 12.32 4.50 -2.99
C ILE A 10 12.20 3.08 -3.57
N LYS A 11 12.34 2.93 -4.89
CA LYS A 11 12.32 1.60 -5.55
C LYS A 11 13.47 0.69 -5.11
N LYS A 12 14.61 1.24 -4.68
CA LYS A 12 15.72 0.44 -4.14
C LYS A 12 15.46 0.01 -2.70
N TYR A 13 14.83 0.89 -1.91
CA TYR A 13 14.56 0.64 -0.50
C TYR A 13 13.36 -0.30 -0.30
N LEU A 14 12.26 -0.06 -1.02
CA LEU A 14 11.05 -0.89 -0.97
C LEU A 14 11.15 -2.04 -1.98
N LYS A 15 11.08 -3.27 -1.46
CA LYS A 15 10.98 -4.47 -2.29
C LYS A 15 9.54 -4.92 -2.40
N VAL A 16 9.14 -5.41 -3.56
CA VAL A 16 7.86 -6.12 -3.73
C VAL A 16 7.80 -7.30 -2.76
N GLY A 17 6.64 -7.51 -2.14
CA GLY A 17 6.43 -8.49 -1.07
C GLY A 17 6.71 -7.98 0.33
N THR A 18 7.33 -6.80 0.48
CA THR A 18 7.58 -6.21 1.81
C THR A 18 6.26 -5.84 2.47
N LYS A 19 6.07 -6.26 3.71
CA LYS A 19 4.95 -5.84 4.55
C LYS A 19 5.27 -4.52 5.24
N LEU A 20 4.31 -3.61 5.27
CA LEU A 20 4.43 -2.30 5.90
C LEU A 20 3.09 -1.88 6.50
N THR A 21 3.14 -0.95 7.44
CA THR A 21 1.95 -0.36 8.05
C THR A 21 1.86 1.10 7.61
N GLY A 22 0.72 1.49 7.06
CA GLY A 22 0.48 2.84 6.58
C GLY A 22 -0.81 3.43 7.16
N VAL A 23 -1.02 4.73 6.97
CA VAL A 23 -2.18 5.46 7.48
C VAL A 23 -3.09 5.87 6.34
N VAL A 24 -4.38 5.56 6.43
CA VAL A 24 -5.37 5.94 5.42
C VAL A 24 -5.51 7.45 5.38
N THR A 25 -5.39 8.05 4.20
CA THR A 25 -5.48 9.50 4.01
C THR A 25 -6.76 9.93 3.28
N LYS A 26 -7.18 9.17 2.28
CA LYS A 26 -8.38 9.47 1.48
C LYS A 26 -8.90 8.25 0.74
N HIS A 27 -10.20 8.27 0.46
CA HIS A 27 -10.88 7.26 -0.36
C HIS A 27 -11.15 7.81 -1.74
N TRP A 28 -11.02 6.95 -2.73
CA TRP A 28 -11.44 7.18 -4.11
C TRP A 28 -12.26 5.98 -4.59
N PRO A 29 -13.12 6.13 -5.61
CA PRO A 29 -13.95 5.03 -6.10
C PRO A 29 -13.17 3.80 -6.56
N PHE A 30 -11.91 3.97 -6.95
CA PHE A 30 -11.03 2.90 -7.43
C PHE A 30 -10.04 2.39 -6.38
N GLY A 31 -9.95 3.02 -5.20
CA GLY A 31 -9.00 2.60 -4.18
C GLY A 31 -8.86 3.54 -2.99
N VAL A 32 -8.02 3.13 -2.05
CA VAL A 32 -7.73 3.84 -0.81
C VAL A 32 -6.27 4.28 -0.82
N PHE A 33 -6.04 5.55 -0.52
CA PHE A 33 -4.70 6.12 -0.46
C PHE A 33 -4.15 6.04 0.95
N VAL A 34 -2.92 5.56 1.05
CA VAL A 34 -2.25 5.23 2.29
C VAL A 34 -0.92 5.96 2.35
N LEU A 35 -0.73 6.76 3.39
CA LEU A 35 0.55 7.38 3.70
C LEU A 35 1.48 6.33 4.30
N LEU A 36 2.68 6.25 3.76
CA LEU A 36 3.68 5.29 4.20
C LEU A 36 4.73 5.99 5.09
N PRO A 37 5.11 5.42 6.24
CA PRO A 37 6.08 6.03 7.13
C PRO A 37 7.47 6.07 6.49
N GLY A 38 8.11 7.23 6.51
CA GLY A 38 9.45 7.42 5.96
C GLY A 38 9.53 7.45 4.44
N ILE A 39 8.40 7.50 3.74
CA ILE A 39 8.30 7.50 2.28
C ILE A 39 7.45 8.70 1.87
N GLU A 40 7.98 9.57 1.02
CA GLU A 40 7.25 10.75 0.54
C GLU A 40 6.15 10.42 -0.49
N PHE A 41 6.22 9.23 -1.11
CA PHE A 41 5.24 8.80 -2.10
C PHE A 41 4.03 8.12 -1.45
N ILE A 42 2.86 8.35 -2.03
CA ILE A 42 1.60 7.83 -1.52
C ILE A 42 1.36 6.41 -2.06
N GLY A 43 1.02 5.51 -1.15
CA GLY A 43 0.57 4.16 -1.48
C GLY A 43 -0.90 4.13 -1.89
N LEU A 44 -1.24 3.23 -2.80
CA LEU A 44 -2.61 2.99 -3.25
C LEU A 44 -2.95 1.51 -3.08
N VAL A 45 -4.01 1.23 -2.34
CA VAL A 45 -4.65 -0.09 -2.31
C VAL A 45 -5.87 -0.04 -3.22
N GLN A 46 -5.88 -0.85 -4.28
CA GLN A 46 -7.06 -0.93 -5.16
C GLN A 46 -8.20 -1.66 -4.44
N ILE A 47 -9.45 -1.33 -4.78
CA ILE A 47 -10.64 -1.96 -4.16
C ILE A 47 -10.66 -3.49 -4.29
N THR A 48 -10.02 -4.03 -5.32
CA THR A 48 -9.87 -5.47 -5.62
C THR A 48 -8.79 -6.13 -4.78
N ASP A 49 -7.95 -5.36 -4.11
CA ASP A 49 -6.79 -5.83 -3.35
C ASP A 49 -7.02 -5.82 -1.83
N PHE A 50 -8.27 -5.65 -1.41
CA PHE A 50 -8.67 -5.77 0.00
C PHE A 50 -9.13 -7.18 0.39
N LYS A 51 -9.67 -7.97 -0.56
CA LYS A 51 -10.24 -9.29 -0.31
C LYS A 51 -9.73 -10.29 -1.34
N ASP A 52 -9.59 -11.54 -0.92
CA ASP A 52 -9.27 -12.65 -1.82
C ASP A 52 -10.44 -12.98 -2.76
N GLU A 53 -11.68 -12.85 -2.26
CA GLU A 53 -12.90 -13.07 -3.02
C GLU A 53 -13.91 -11.93 -2.80
N GLY A 54 -14.62 -11.55 -3.87
CA GLY A 54 -15.60 -10.48 -3.86
C GLY A 54 -15.01 -9.07 -3.99
N VAL A 55 -15.90 -8.07 -3.94
CA VAL A 55 -15.53 -6.65 -4.02
C VAL A 55 -15.82 -5.98 -2.68
N MET A 56 -14.85 -5.22 -2.18
CA MET A 56 -15.04 -4.43 -0.97
C MET A 56 -16.06 -3.32 -1.20
N LYS A 57 -17.09 -3.26 -0.35
CA LYS A 57 -18.09 -2.18 -0.41
C LYS A 57 -17.52 -0.91 0.24
N PRO A 58 -17.95 0.29 -0.18
CA PRO A 58 -17.50 1.55 0.44
C PRO A 58 -17.70 1.62 1.95
N SER A 59 -18.77 1.01 2.47
CA SER A 59 -19.05 0.94 3.91
C SER A 59 -18.05 0.09 4.70
N GLU A 60 -17.27 -0.75 4.03
CA GLU A 60 -16.24 -1.60 4.65
C GLU A 60 -14.87 -0.92 4.63
N TYR A 61 -14.73 0.23 3.95
CA TYR A 61 -13.44 0.88 3.81
C TYR A 61 -12.87 1.27 5.17
N PRO A 62 -11.55 1.10 5.38
CA PRO A 62 -10.91 1.54 6.61
C PRO A 62 -11.11 3.06 6.78
N ALA A 63 -11.30 3.52 8.00
CA ALA A 63 -11.53 4.94 8.25
C ALA A 63 -10.31 5.79 7.86
N VAL A 64 -10.55 7.03 7.41
CA VAL A 64 -9.46 8.00 7.23
C VAL A 64 -8.79 8.25 8.59
N GLY A 65 -7.46 8.21 8.60
CA GLY A 65 -6.63 8.26 9.80
C GLY A 65 -6.35 6.90 10.44
N ALA A 66 -6.99 5.82 10.00
CA ALA A 66 -6.72 4.48 10.52
C ALA A 66 -5.38 3.93 10.00
N SER A 67 -4.66 3.22 10.86
CA SER A 67 -3.48 2.45 10.48
C SER A 67 -3.89 1.10 9.90
N ILE A 68 -3.28 0.72 8.79
CA ILE A 68 -3.55 -0.54 8.08
C ILE A 68 -2.24 -1.23 7.68
N ASP A 69 -2.23 -2.56 7.76
CA ASP A 69 -1.15 -3.39 7.23
C ASP A 69 -1.36 -3.64 5.74
N ALA A 70 -0.31 -3.44 4.94
CA ALA A 70 -0.32 -3.72 3.51
C ALA A 70 1.00 -4.35 3.06
N VAL A 71 0.98 -4.97 1.89
CA VAL A 71 2.15 -5.51 1.19
C VAL A 71 2.39 -4.71 -0.07
N VAL A 72 3.67 -4.41 -0.36
CA VAL A 72 4.06 -3.80 -1.63
C VAL A 72 3.84 -4.80 -2.76
N LEU A 73 2.93 -4.50 -3.68
CA LEU A 73 2.70 -5.30 -4.88
C LEU A 73 3.53 -4.82 -6.07
N GLY A 74 3.85 -3.52 -6.12
CA GLY A 74 4.62 -2.97 -7.21
C GLY A 74 4.67 -1.44 -7.21
N PHE A 75 5.19 -0.89 -8.30
CA PHE A 75 5.41 0.54 -8.47
C PHE A 75 4.88 0.96 -9.84
N LYS A 76 4.11 2.05 -9.87
CA LYS A 76 3.60 2.66 -11.11
C LYS A 76 4.43 3.90 -11.43
N GLU A 77 5.15 3.84 -12.55
CA GLU A 77 6.02 4.94 -12.98
C GLU A 77 5.22 6.18 -13.38
N THR A 78 4.06 5.97 -14.00
CA THR A 78 3.11 7.04 -14.29
C THR A 78 2.48 7.56 -13.00
N GLY A 79 2.96 8.71 -12.52
CA GLY A 79 2.48 9.36 -11.30
C GLY A 79 3.18 8.93 -10.01
N GLN A 80 4.26 8.13 -10.11
CA GLN A 80 5.10 7.74 -8.97
C GLN A 80 4.30 7.18 -7.79
N GLN A 81 3.46 6.17 -8.07
CA GLN A 81 2.56 5.58 -7.06
C GLN A 81 3.03 4.18 -6.65
N ILE A 82 2.91 3.88 -5.36
CA ILE A 82 3.24 2.55 -4.83
C ILE A 82 1.94 1.74 -4.78
N TRP A 83 1.89 0.60 -5.46
CA TRP A 83 0.75 -0.30 -5.39
C TRP A 83 0.88 -1.22 -4.19
N LEU A 84 -0.17 -1.23 -3.39
CA LEU A 84 -0.26 -1.94 -2.14
C LEU A 84 -1.40 -2.94 -2.19
N GLY A 85 -1.22 -4.05 -1.50
CA GLY A 85 -2.20 -5.11 -1.34
C GLY A 85 -2.53 -5.34 0.12
N MET A 86 -3.79 -5.59 0.43
CA MET A 86 -4.29 -5.89 1.77
C MET A 86 -4.96 -7.27 1.84
N LYS A 87 -4.86 -8.10 0.79
CA LYS A 87 -5.51 -9.41 0.80
C LYS A 87 -4.93 -10.27 1.93
N PRO A 88 -5.76 -10.96 2.72
CA PRO A 88 -5.31 -11.91 3.73
C PRO A 88 -4.26 -12.89 3.20
N SER A 89 -4.43 -13.45 2.00
CA SER A 89 -3.43 -14.36 1.41
C SER A 89 -2.08 -13.69 1.17
N GLN A 90 -2.06 -12.42 0.73
CA GLN A 90 -0.83 -11.65 0.49
C GLN A 90 -0.14 -11.28 1.81
N LEU A 91 -0.92 -10.87 2.82
CA LEU A 91 -0.41 -10.57 4.15
C LEU A 91 0.13 -11.82 4.86
N ASN A 92 -0.43 -13.00 4.56
CA ASN A 92 0.05 -14.25 5.12
C ASN A 92 1.26 -14.81 4.37
N GLN A 93 1.34 -14.67 3.03
CA GLN A 93 2.50 -15.11 2.24
C GLN A 93 3.78 -14.34 2.57
N SER A 94 3.67 -13.02 2.81
CA SER A 94 4.84 -12.20 3.19
C SER A 94 5.49 -12.68 4.50
N ARG A 95 4.71 -13.23 5.44
CA ARG A 95 5.21 -13.81 6.71
C ARG A 95 6.08 -15.07 6.51
N ASN A 96 5.96 -15.74 5.36
CA ASN A 96 6.59 -17.04 5.13
C ASN A 96 7.91 -16.97 4.32
N LEU A 97 8.32 -15.76 3.91
CA LEU A 97 9.60 -15.51 3.22
C LEU A 97 10.77 -15.27 4.19
N GLU A 98 10.54 -15.35 5.50
CA GLU A 98 11.53 -15.13 6.56
C GLU A 98 12.03 -16.44 7.21
N LYS A 99 11.82 -17.61 6.59
CA LYS A 99 12.32 -18.91 7.08
C LYS A 99 13.35 -19.53 6.15
#